data_AF-A0A520U1N8-F1
#
_entry.id   AF-A0A520U1N8-F1
#
_cell.length_a   1.000
_cell.length_b   1.000
_cell.length_c   1.000
_cell.angle_alpha   90.00
_cell.angle_beta   90.00
_cell.angle_gamma   90.00
#
_symmetry.space_group_name_H-M   'P 1'
#
loop_
_entity.id
_entity.type
_entity.pdbx_description
1 polymer ?
#
loop_
_entity_poly.entity_id
_entity_poly.type
_entity_poly.pdbx_seq_one_letter_code
_entity_poly.pdbx_strand_id
1 'polypeptide(L)'
;ITNTLKPDVAIVTDVTHDTSTPMIEAKKQGDTKIGKGPVISYAPAVQNILREKIITTAEKNKIPFQRAASSRYTGTDTDAFAYSNGGVPSALISLPLRYMHTTVEMVQKEDVENVIKLIYETLKSIKANESFSYFD
;
A
#
# COMPACT_ATOMS: atom_id res chain seq x y z
N ILE A 1 11.49 2.51 16.68
CA ILE A 1 10.01 2.42 16.82
C ILE A 1 9.55 0.99 16.53
N THR A 2 9.81 0.46 15.33
CA THR A 2 9.37 -0.89 14.92
C THR A 2 9.79 -2.00 15.90
N ASN A 3 11.05 -2.01 16.38
CA ASN A 3 11.56 -3.00 17.34
C ASN A 3 10.92 -2.97 18.74
N THR A 4 10.23 -1.88 19.09
CA THR A 4 9.59 -1.71 20.41
C THR A 4 8.10 -2.01 20.34
N LEU A 5 7.45 -1.66 19.22
CA LEU A 5 5.99 -1.73 19.06
C LEU A 5 5.48 -3.17 18.89
N LYS A 6 6.28 -4.06 18.28
CA LYS A 6 5.98 -5.48 18.07
C LYS A 6 4.53 -5.76 17.61
N PRO A 7 4.07 -5.15 16.50
CA PRO A 7 2.70 -5.34 16.03
C PRO A 7 2.51 -6.72 15.38
N ASP A 8 1.31 -7.27 15.46
CA ASP A 8 0.94 -8.51 14.75
C ASP A 8 0.82 -8.31 13.23
N VAL A 9 0.45 -7.09 12.81
CA VAL A 9 0.30 -6.69 11.40
C VAL A 9 0.62 -5.21 11.24
N ALA A 10 1.20 -4.84 10.11
CA ALA A 10 1.44 -3.45 9.73
C ALA A 10 0.83 -3.12 8.36
N ILE A 11 -0.25 -2.34 8.36
CA ILE A 11 -0.76 -1.71 7.13
C ILE A 11 -0.17 -0.30 7.08
N VAL A 12 0.77 -0.09 6.18
CA VAL A 12 1.45 1.19 5.98
C VAL A 12 0.75 1.94 4.85
N THR A 13 0.56 3.23 5.04
CA THR A 13 0.11 4.13 3.99
C THR A 13 1.15 5.19 3.75
N ASP A 14 1.44 5.42 2.47
CA ASP A 14 2.37 6.45 2.00
C ASP A 14 1.86 6.97 0.65
N VAL A 15 2.58 7.88 0.01
CA VAL A 15 2.23 8.43 -1.29
C VAL A 15 2.96 7.70 -2.42
N THR A 16 2.45 7.81 -3.64
CA THR A 16 3.13 7.31 -4.85
C THR A 16 2.94 8.27 -6.02
N HIS A 17 3.74 8.12 -7.07
CA HIS A 17 3.74 9.03 -8.20
C HIS A 17 2.60 8.74 -9.18
N ASP A 18 1.87 9.79 -9.55
CA ASP A 18 1.11 9.81 -10.79
C ASP A 18 2.07 9.89 -11.99
N THR A 19 2.04 8.87 -12.85
CA THR A 19 2.89 8.74 -14.03
C THR A 19 2.20 9.19 -15.33
N SER A 20 0.99 9.77 -15.23
CA SER A 20 0.30 10.42 -16.37
C SER A 20 0.78 11.85 -16.62
N THR A 21 1.56 12.41 -15.69
CA THR A 21 2.15 13.75 -15.82
C THR A 21 3.10 13.80 -17.03
N PRO A 22 3.08 14.88 -17.84
CA PRO A 22 4.01 15.01 -18.96
C PRO A 22 5.47 14.81 -18.55
N MET A 23 6.27 14.24 -19.46
CA MET A 23 7.70 13.93 -19.28
C MET A 23 8.02 12.75 -18.35
N ILE A 24 7.03 12.05 -17.78
CA ILE A 24 7.26 10.80 -17.04
C ILE A 24 7.19 9.59 -17.99
N GLU A 25 8.22 8.73 -17.94
CA GLU A 25 8.22 7.47 -18.68
C GLU A 25 7.52 6.35 -17.89
N ALA A 26 6.24 6.12 -18.18
CA ALA A 26 5.44 5.07 -17.54
C ALA A 26 6.06 3.65 -17.67
N LYS A 27 6.81 3.38 -18.75
CA LYS A 27 7.54 2.11 -18.92
C LYS A 27 8.61 1.88 -17.86
N LYS A 28 9.18 2.95 -17.31
CA LYS A 28 10.21 2.88 -16.26
C LYS A 28 9.60 2.97 -14.86
N GLN A 29 8.59 3.81 -14.70
CA GLN A 29 8.04 4.17 -13.38
C GLN A 29 6.74 3.42 -13.01
N GLY A 30 6.17 2.65 -13.95
CA GLY A 30 4.85 2.04 -13.80
C GLY A 30 3.72 2.92 -14.33
N ASP A 31 2.51 2.36 -14.40
CA ASP A 31 1.29 3.08 -14.81
C ASP A 31 0.41 3.30 -13.57
N THR A 32 0.42 4.52 -13.05
CA THR A 32 -0.35 4.92 -11.88
C THR A 32 -0.89 6.32 -12.10
N LYS A 33 -2.18 6.51 -11.83
CA LYS A 33 -2.88 7.77 -12.10
C LYS A 33 -3.71 8.19 -10.91
N ILE A 34 -3.77 9.49 -10.65
CA ILE A 34 -4.81 10.03 -9.79
C ILE A 34 -6.19 9.78 -10.43
N GLY A 35 -7.21 9.60 -9.59
CA GLY A 35 -8.58 9.28 -9.96
C GLY A 35 -8.85 7.83 -10.31
N LYS A 36 -7.87 6.95 -10.09
CA LYS A 36 -7.99 5.51 -10.32
C LYS A 36 -7.92 4.68 -9.03
N GLY A 37 -7.96 5.34 -7.87
CA GLY A 37 -7.98 4.72 -6.57
C GLY A 37 -6.60 4.41 -5.98
N PRO A 38 -6.56 3.84 -4.76
CA PRO A 38 -5.35 3.52 -4.02
C PRO A 38 -4.44 2.56 -4.80
N VAL A 39 -3.15 2.59 -4.52
CA VAL A 39 -2.16 1.74 -5.17
C VAL A 39 -1.67 0.68 -4.18
N ILE A 40 -1.89 -0.59 -4.51
CA ILE A 40 -1.42 -1.71 -3.70
C ILE A 40 -0.07 -2.18 -4.25
N SER A 41 0.95 -2.20 -3.39
CA SER A 41 2.31 -2.51 -3.79
C SER A 41 2.61 -4.01 -3.82
N TYR A 42 3.43 -4.42 -4.78
CA TYR A 42 4.04 -5.73 -4.91
C TYR A 42 5.55 -5.55 -4.76
N ALA A 43 6.09 -5.91 -3.60
CA ALA A 43 7.50 -5.75 -3.28
C ALA A 43 7.97 -6.85 -2.32
N PRO A 44 9.28 -7.12 -2.20
CA PRO A 44 9.80 -8.10 -1.25
C PRO A 44 9.39 -7.86 0.22
N ALA A 45 9.18 -6.60 0.60
CA ALA A 45 8.71 -6.22 1.94
C ALA A 45 7.19 -6.33 2.14
N VAL A 46 6.43 -6.62 1.08
CA VAL A 46 4.96 -6.77 1.16
C VAL A 46 4.59 -8.24 1.31
N GLN A 47 3.96 -8.58 2.43
CA GLN A 47 3.52 -9.94 2.74
C GLN A 47 2.31 -10.33 1.88
N ASN A 48 2.37 -11.49 1.23
CA ASN A 48 1.42 -11.88 0.19
C ASN A 48 0.01 -12.14 0.74
N ILE A 49 -0.16 -12.84 1.86
CA ILE A 49 -1.48 -13.17 2.42
C ILE A 49 -2.25 -11.90 2.80
N LEU A 50 -1.57 -10.94 3.44
CA LEU A 50 -2.10 -9.64 3.81
C LEU A 50 -2.45 -8.82 2.57
N ARG A 51 -1.57 -8.79 1.56
CA ARG A 51 -1.85 -8.13 0.28
C ARG A 51 -3.08 -8.73 -0.41
N GLU A 52 -3.18 -10.05 -0.51
CA GLU A 52 -4.34 -10.71 -1.13
C GLU A 52 -5.63 -10.46 -0.33
N LYS A 53 -5.55 -10.37 1.00
CA LYS A 53 -6.68 -9.95 1.83
C LYS A 53 -7.10 -8.51 1.53
N ILE A 54 -6.16 -7.57 1.38
CA ILE A 54 -6.46 -6.19 0.99
C ILE A 54 -7.15 -6.15 -0.39
N ILE A 55 -6.60 -6.87 -1.37
CA ILE A 55 -7.17 -6.98 -2.73
C ILE A 55 -8.59 -7.55 -2.69
N THR A 56 -8.79 -8.67 -2.01
CA THR A 56 -10.10 -9.33 -1.88
C THR A 56 -11.11 -8.40 -1.21
N THR A 57 -10.68 -7.65 -0.20
CA THR A 57 -11.52 -6.64 0.47
C THR A 57 -11.89 -5.51 -0.48
N ALA A 58 -10.95 -5.01 -1.27
CA ALA A 58 -11.22 -3.98 -2.28
C ALA A 58 -12.27 -4.46 -3.29
N GLU A 59 -12.09 -5.67 -3.83
CA GLU A 59 -13.00 -6.29 -4.80
C GLU A 59 -14.40 -6.50 -4.21
N LYS A 60 -14.50 -7.08 -3.00
CA LYS A 60 -15.78 -7.31 -2.31
C LYS A 60 -16.56 -6.02 -2.06
N ASN A 61 -15.86 -4.95 -1.71
CA ASN A 61 -16.46 -3.64 -1.41
C ASN A 61 -16.54 -2.71 -2.62
N LYS A 62 -16.18 -3.19 -3.82
CA LYS A 62 -16.15 -2.43 -5.08
C LYS A 62 -15.34 -1.14 -4.97
N ILE A 63 -14.22 -1.19 -4.27
CA ILE A 63 -13.28 -0.07 -4.12
C ILE A 63 -12.31 -0.13 -5.31
N PRO A 64 -12.23 0.91 -6.16
CA PRO A 64 -11.26 0.93 -7.25
C PRO A 64 -9.84 0.96 -6.69
N PHE A 65 -8.92 0.24 -7.30
CA PHE A 65 -7.51 0.24 -6.90
C PHE A 65 -6.59 -0.06 -8.09
N GLN A 66 -5.32 0.29 -7.92
CA GLN A 66 -4.23 0.08 -8.87
C GLN A 66 -3.15 -0.81 -8.24
N ARG A 67 -2.20 -1.26 -9.06
CA ARG A 67 -1.10 -2.11 -8.61
C ARG A 67 0.22 -1.47 -9.03
N ALA A 68 1.19 -1.45 -8.12
CA ALA A 68 2.56 -1.03 -8.42
C ALA A 68 3.54 -2.12 -8.00
N ALA A 69 4.59 -2.33 -8.79
CA ALA A 69 5.67 -3.26 -8.45
C ALA A 69 6.92 -2.47 -8.05
N SER A 70 7.55 -2.87 -6.95
CA SER A 70 8.83 -2.33 -6.50
C SER A 70 9.84 -3.48 -6.43
N SER A 71 10.93 -3.36 -7.18
CA SER A 71 11.85 -4.48 -7.41
C SER A 71 12.66 -4.87 -6.17
N ARG A 72 13.25 -3.90 -5.47
CA ARG A 72 14.20 -4.16 -4.37
C ARG A 72 13.66 -3.82 -2.99
N TYR A 73 13.03 -2.66 -2.86
CA TYR A 73 12.46 -2.13 -1.61
C TYR A 73 11.37 -1.11 -1.96
N THR A 74 10.49 -0.80 -1.02
CA THR A 74 9.42 0.18 -1.23
C THR A 74 9.89 1.63 -1.06
N GLY A 75 10.89 1.84 -0.20
CA GLY A 75 11.42 3.15 0.19
C GLY A 75 10.68 3.77 1.37
N THR A 76 9.80 2.99 2.00
CA THR A 76 8.83 3.45 3.01
C THR A 76 9.01 2.69 4.32
N ASP A 77 8.22 3.05 5.33
CA ASP A 77 8.17 2.33 6.59
C ASP A 77 7.76 0.84 6.45
N THR A 78 7.17 0.44 5.32
CA THR A 78 6.90 -0.99 5.04
C THR A 78 8.17 -1.82 5.11
N ASP A 79 9.29 -1.32 4.57
CA ASP A 79 10.58 -2.03 4.64
C ASP A 79 11.06 -2.17 6.10
N ALA A 80 10.89 -1.10 6.89
CA ALA A 80 11.30 -1.09 8.29
C ALA A 80 10.46 -2.04 9.16
N PHE A 81 9.15 -2.11 8.95
CA PHE A 81 8.29 -3.05 9.68
C PHE A 81 8.51 -4.49 9.23
N ALA A 82 8.55 -4.75 7.92
CA ALA A 82 8.67 -6.09 7.36
C ALA A 82 9.86 -6.87 7.90
N TYR A 83 11.00 -6.20 8.10
CA TYR A 83 12.24 -6.83 8.57
C TYR A 83 12.49 -6.66 10.08
N SER A 84 11.55 -6.08 10.84
CA SER A 84 11.66 -5.93 12.29
C SER A 84 11.15 -7.17 13.04
N ASN A 85 11.58 -7.35 14.30
CA ASN A 85 11.06 -8.35 15.24
C ASN A 85 11.00 -9.81 14.74
N GLY A 86 11.87 -10.18 13.78
CA GLY A 86 11.85 -11.53 13.18
C GLY A 86 10.88 -11.68 12.00
N GLY A 87 10.21 -10.60 11.59
CA GLY A 87 9.28 -10.54 10.48
C GLY A 87 7.89 -10.09 10.94
N VAL A 88 7.47 -8.89 10.52
CA VAL A 88 6.08 -8.42 10.72
C VAL A 88 5.34 -8.50 9.39
N PRO A 89 4.18 -9.18 9.31
CA PRO A 89 3.32 -9.14 8.13
C PRO A 89 2.95 -7.69 7.80
N SER A 90 3.55 -7.18 6.72
CA SER A 90 3.46 -5.76 6.35
C SER A 90 2.92 -5.61 4.95
N ALA A 91 2.11 -4.57 4.71
CA ALA A 91 1.62 -4.23 3.38
C ALA A 91 1.56 -2.72 3.20
N LEU A 92 1.64 -2.29 1.94
CA LEU A 92 1.66 -0.88 1.55
C LEU A 92 0.45 -0.54 0.68
N ILE A 93 -0.32 0.45 1.11
CA ILE A 93 -1.43 1.06 0.37
C ILE A 93 -1.09 2.53 0.14
N SER A 94 -0.76 2.88 -1.10
CA SER A 94 -0.32 4.23 -1.44
C SER A 94 -1.42 5.11 -2.03
N LEU A 95 -1.36 6.41 -1.72
CA LEU A 95 -2.15 7.47 -2.36
C LEU A 95 -1.41 8.02 -3.58
N PRO A 96 -1.94 7.90 -4.81
CA PRO A 96 -1.30 8.52 -5.97
C PRO A 96 -1.37 10.05 -5.89
N LEU A 97 -0.26 10.72 -6.18
CA LEU A 97 -0.17 12.19 -6.17
C LEU A 97 0.75 12.75 -7.25
N ARG A 98 0.64 14.06 -7.47
CA ARG A 98 1.54 14.85 -8.34
C ARG A 98 2.39 15.81 -7.52
N TYR A 99 3.59 16.08 -8.05
CA TYR A 99 4.56 17.02 -7.49
C TYR A 99 5.11 16.62 -6.12
N MET A 100 5.31 15.31 -5.91
CA MET A 100 5.88 14.76 -4.67
C MET A 100 7.17 15.47 -4.28
N HIS A 101 7.33 15.76 -2.98
CA HIS A 101 8.49 16.47 -2.41
C HIS A 101 8.66 17.92 -2.88
N THR A 102 7.65 18.52 -3.49
CA THR A 102 7.61 19.97 -3.75
C THR A 102 6.79 20.69 -2.68
N THR A 103 6.79 22.03 -2.70
CA THR A 103 6.03 22.84 -1.75
C THR A 103 4.51 22.68 -1.88
N VAL A 104 4.03 22.28 -3.06
CA VAL A 104 2.59 22.10 -3.33
C VAL A 104 2.39 20.78 -4.05
N GLU A 105 1.83 19.82 -3.33
CA GLU A 105 1.43 18.53 -3.87
C GLU A 105 -0.04 18.54 -4.29
N MET A 106 -0.42 17.63 -5.18
CA MET A 106 -1.79 17.52 -5.67
C MET A 106 -2.26 16.07 -5.67
N VAL A 107 -3.44 15.85 -5.10
CA VAL A 107 -4.13 14.55 -5.01
C VAL A 107 -5.55 14.69 -5.53
N GLN A 108 -6.16 13.55 -5.89
CA GLN A 108 -7.60 13.50 -6.12
C GLN A 108 -8.33 13.20 -4.82
N LYS A 109 -9.38 13.97 -4.51
CA LYS A 109 -10.15 13.84 -3.27
C LYS A 109 -10.75 12.45 -3.12
N GLU A 110 -11.32 11.89 -4.18
CA GLU A 110 -11.94 10.57 -4.16
C GLU A 110 -10.92 9.45 -3.91
N ASP A 111 -9.66 9.63 -4.30
CA ASP A 111 -8.61 8.64 -4.00
C ASP A 111 -8.29 8.63 -2.49
N VAL A 112 -8.27 9.79 -1.84
CA VAL A 112 -8.10 9.88 -0.38
C VAL A 112 -9.23 9.12 0.33
N GLU A 113 -10.47 9.35 -0.08
CA GLU A 113 -11.64 8.65 0.48
C GLU A 113 -11.54 7.13 0.26
N ASN A 114 -11.09 6.70 -0.93
CA ASN A 114 -10.91 5.28 -1.23
C ASN A 114 -9.74 4.65 -0.45
N VAL A 115 -8.64 5.36 -0.17
CA VAL A 115 -7.55 4.87 0.70
C VAL A 115 -8.09 4.59 2.10
N ILE A 116 -8.80 5.57 2.67
CA ILE A 116 -9.41 5.45 4.01
C ILE A 116 -10.37 4.27 4.03
N LYS A 117 -11.25 4.17 3.04
CA LYS A 117 -12.25 3.10 2.93
C LYS A 117 -11.60 1.73 2.80
N LEU A 118 -10.53 1.61 2.00
CA LEU A 118 -9.81 0.36 1.82
C LEU A 118 -9.19 -0.10 3.13
N ILE A 119 -8.45 0.78 3.81
CA ILE A 119 -7.85 0.46 5.12
C ILE A 119 -8.94 0.06 6.12
N TYR A 120 -10.02 0.84 6.22
CA TYR A 120 -11.12 0.57 7.15
C TYR A 120 -11.79 -0.79 6.92
N GLU A 121 -12.16 -1.10 5.66
CA GLU A 121 -12.79 -2.38 5.35
C GLU A 121 -11.80 -3.54 5.50
N THR A 122 -10.50 -3.33 5.25
CA THR A 122 -9.48 -4.36 5.50
C THR A 122 -9.39 -4.66 6.99
N LEU A 123 -9.35 -3.64 7.85
CA LEU A 123 -9.31 -3.82 9.30
C LEU A 123 -10.54 -4.61 9.80
N LYS A 124 -11.73 -4.32 9.30
CA LYS A 124 -12.95 -5.10 9.63
C LYS A 124 -12.90 -6.55 9.16
N SER A 125 -12.09 -6.86 8.15
CA SER A 125 -11.94 -8.21 7.61
C SER A 125 -10.89 -9.06 8.36
N ILE A 126 -10.07 -8.43 9.20
CA ILE A 126 -9.05 -9.10 10.01
C ILE A 126 -9.70 -9.60 11.29
N LYS A 127 -9.52 -10.89 11.59
CA LYS A 127 -10.05 -11.52 12.81
C LYS A 127 -9.03 -11.47 13.94
N ALA A 128 -9.51 -11.56 15.17
CA ALA A 128 -8.64 -11.73 16.33
C ALA A 128 -7.80 -13.01 16.18
N ASN A 129 -6.50 -12.91 16.46
CA ASN A 129 -5.53 -14.00 16.32
C ASN A 129 -5.43 -14.59 14.90
N GLU A 130 -5.81 -13.83 13.86
CA GLU A 130 -5.60 -14.26 12.49
C GLU A 130 -4.11 -14.35 12.17
N SER A 131 -3.70 -15.48 11.60
CA SER A 131 -2.32 -15.72 11.19
C SER A 131 -2.09 -15.31 9.74
N PHE A 132 -0.90 -14.78 9.47
CA PHE A 132 -0.39 -14.49 8.14
C PHE A 132 0.83 -15.38 7.79
N SER A 133 0.95 -16.53 8.46
CA SER A 133 1.94 -17.57 8.15
C SER A 133 1.61 -18.28 6.83
N TYR A 134 2.64 -18.65 6.08
CA TYR A 134 2.50 -19.46 4.86
C TYR A 134 2.44 -20.97 5.11
N PHE A 135 2.60 -21.39 6.36
CA PHE A 135 2.76 -22.80 6.74
C PHE A 135 1.61 -23.33 7.58
N ASP A 136 0.55 -22.54 7.71
CA ASP A 136 -0.68 -22.91 8.41
C ASP A 136 -1.67 -23.61 7.47
#